data_AF-A0A3M1XW59-F1
#
_entry.id   AF-A0A3M1XW59-F1
#
_cell.length_a   1.000
_cell.length_b   1.000
_cell.length_c   1.000
_cell.angle_alpha   90.00
_cell.angle_beta   90.00
_cell.angle_gamma   90.00
#
_symmetry.space_group_name_H-M   'P 1'
#
loop_
_entity.id
_entity.type
_entity.pdbx_description
1 polymer ?
#
loop_
_entity_poly.entity_id
_entity_poly.type
_entity_poly.pdbx_seq_one_letter_code
_entity_poly.pdbx_strand_id
1 'polypeptide(L)'
;MNYEAVIGLEIHAQLRTKTKIFCGCSTEFGSEPNSQTCPVCIGMPGVLPVLNRRVVEFAIKTGLAMNCRISPYSRFARKNYFYPDLPKGYQISQYELPICEQGHVDIVVDGVKRRVGITRIHMEEDAGKNIHERDCSLVDLNRTGVPLLEIVTEPDIRSPKEAATFMRKLRTILRYLEVCDGNMEQGSLRCDANVSVRPEGSTEFGTKTEIKNINSFRFVEKALEYEIKRQIKVLSEGGTVVQETRLWDSEKGVTFSMRSKEEAHDYRYFPEPDLVPLVVEKEWIDEIRKAMPELPDEKFKRYT
;
A
#
# COMPACT_ATOMS: atom_id res chain seq x y z
N MET A 1 19.08 -20.47 20.16
CA MET A 1 19.03 -19.00 20.14
C MET A 1 17.60 -18.60 19.85
N ASN A 2 17.03 -17.69 20.65
CA ASN A 2 15.68 -17.17 20.38
C ASN A 2 15.79 -15.99 19.41
N TYR A 3 14.85 -15.92 18.48
CA TYR A 3 14.74 -14.83 17.50
C TYR A 3 13.40 -14.15 17.67
N GLU A 4 13.37 -12.83 17.45
CA GLU A 4 12.14 -12.07 17.29
C GLU A 4 11.95 -11.63 15.83
N ALA A 5 10.70 -11.54 15.40
CA ALA A 5 10.36 -11.05 14.07
C ALA A 5 10.19 -9.54 14.08
N VAL A 6 10.62 -8.89 13.00
CA VAL A 6 10.40 -7.48 12.74
C VAL A 6 9.67 -7.38 11.41
N ILE A 7 8.45 -6.88 11.45
CA ILE A 7 7.53 -6.85 10.31
C ILE A 7 7.10 -5.42 10.03
N GLY A 8 7.15 -5.03 8.75
CA GLY A 8 6.54 -3.82 8.21
C GLY A 8 5.61 -4.18 7.06
N LEU A 9 4.56 -3.40 6.85
CA LEU A 9 3.56 -3.65 5.82
C LEU A 9 3.49 -2.46 4.85
N GLU A 10 3.37 -2.77 3.57
CA GLU A 10 3.10 -1.81 2.50
C GLU A 10 1.72 -2.13 1.93
N ILE A 11 0.74 -1.26 2.21
CA ILE A 11 -0.66 -1.49 1.88
C ILE A 11 -1.08 -0.51 0.79
N HIS A 12 -1.65 -1.03 -0.30
CA HIS A 12 -2.28 -0.21 -1.33
C HIS A 12 -3.80 -0.30 -1.18
N ALA A 13 -4.44 0.84 -0.91
CA ALA A 13 -5.89 0.96 -0.80
C ALA A 13 -6.45 1.70 -2.02
N GLN A 14 -7.25 1.01 -2.82
CA GLN A 14 -7.97 1.58 -3.95
C GLN A 14 -9.12 2.47 -3.47
N LEU A 15 -9.10 3.73 -3.90
CA LEU A 15 -10.10 4.70 -3.48
C LEU A 15 -11.40 4.55 -4.27
N ARG A 16 -12.53 4.66 -3.57
CA ARG A 16 -13.88 4.62 -4.14
C ARG A 16 -14.33 5.97 -4.68
N THR A 17 -13.49 6.61 -5.48
CA THR A 17 -13.90 7.80 -6.24
C THR A 17 -14.72 7.38 -7.46
N LYS A 18 -15.51 8.29 -8.03
CA LYS A 18 -16.24 8.04 -9.29
C LYS A 18 -15.35 8.15 -10.53
N THR A 19 -14.29 8.94 -10.44
CA THR A 19 -13.36 9.21 -11.53
C THR A 19 -11.92 8.90 -11.12
N LYS A 20 -11.09 8.63 -12.11
CA LYS A 20 -9.64 8.39 -11.97
C LYS A 20 -8.91 9.57 -11.31
N ILE A 21 -7.66 9.35 -10.90
CA ILE A 21 -6.88 10.34 -10.13
C ILE A 21 -6.44 11.53 -10.99
N PHE A 22 -6.15 11.29 -12.27
CA PHE A 22 -5.61 12.32 -13.19
C PHE A 22 -6.51 12.61 -14.40
N CYS A 23 -7.68 11.99 -14.51
CA CYS A 23 -8.63 12.23 -15.61
C CYS A 23 -10.08 11.90 -15.20
N GLY A 24 -11.04 12.22 -16.09
CA GLY A 24 -12.48 12.05 -15.83
C GLY A 24 -13.05 10.65 -16.10
N CYS A 25 -12.24 9.66 -16.49
CA CYS A 25 -12.74 8.30 -16.75
C CYS A 25 -13.28 7.63 -15.49
N SER A 26 -14.23 6.71 -15.67
CA SER A 26 -14.79 5.88 -14.61
C SER A 26 -13.75 4.97 -13.94
N THR A 27 -14.05 4.59 -12.70
CA THR A 27 -13.30 3.63 -11.86
C THR A 27 -14.13 2.36 -11.58
N GLU A 28 -15.27 2.20 -12.25
CA GLU A 28 -16.21 1.11 -12.01
C GLU A 28 -15.59 -0.25 -12.40
N PHE A 29 -15.62 -1.18 -11.45
CA PHE A 29 -15.06 -2.52 -11.62
C PHE A 29 -15.90 -3.39 -12.57
N GLY A 30 -15.24 -4.25 -13.34
CA GLY A 30 -15.92 -5.27 -14.16
C GLY A 30 -16.44 -4.80 -15.52
N SER A 31 -15.99 -3.64 -16.01
CA SER A 31 -16.31 -3.18 -17.37
C SER A 31 -15.57 -3.94 -18.45
N GLU A 32 -16.06 -3.86 -19.69
CA GLU A 32 -15.41 -4.43 -20.87
C GLU A 32 -13.97 -3.92 -21.02
N PRO A 33 -13.00 -4.75 -21.43
CA PRO A 33 -11.59 -4.37 -21.52
C PRO A 33 -11.36 -3.08 -22.32
N ASN A 34 -10.55 -2.17 -21.78
CA ASN A 34 -10.19 -0.88 -22.38
C ASN A 34 -11.36 0.09 -22.66
N SER A 35 -12.57 -0.16 -22.16
CA SER A 35 -13.74 0.72 -22.34
C SER A 35 -13.76 1.98 -21.48
N GLN A 36 -13.00 2.01 -20.37
CA GLN A 36 -12.93 3.11 -19.42
C GLN A 36 -11.60 3.89 -19.53
N THR A 37 -11.24 4.21 -20.77
CA THR A 37 -9.94 4.81 -21.11
C THR A 37 -10.10 6.18 -21.77
N CYS A 38 -9.04 6.97 -21.72
CA CYS A 38 -8.91 8.24 -22.45
C CYS A 38 -7.42 8.49 -22.74
N PRO A 39 -7.09 9.49 -23.59
CA PRO A 39 -5.71 9.80 -23.93
C PRO A 39 -4.78 9.97 -22.71
N VAL A 40 -5.27 10.59 -21.63
CA VAL A 40 -4.48 10.85 -20.40
C VAL A 40 -4.07 9.54 -19.73
N CYS A 41 -5.04 8.68 -19.39
CA CYS A 41 -4.74 7.48 -18.60
C CYS A 41 -4.01 6.39 -19.41
N ILE A 42 -4.10 6.43 -20.75
CA ILE A 42 -3.36 5.52 -21.63
C ILE A 42 -2.05 6.13 -22.15
N GLY A 43 -1.63 7.29 -21.62
CA GLY A 43 -0.32 7.88 -21.92
C GLY A 43 -0.11 8.29 -23.37
N MET A 44 -1.15 8.77 -24.06
CA MET A 44 -0.99 9.27 -25.43
C MET A 44 -0.11 10.53 -25.49
N PRO A 45 0.54 10.82 -26.63
CA PRO A 45 1.34 12.04 -26.78
C PRO A 45 0.52 13.32 -26.56
N GLY A 46 1.09 14.29 -25.83
CA GLY A 46 0.53 15.64 -25.65
C GLY A 46 -0.53 15.77 -24.55
N VAL A 47 -0.70 14.77 -23.70
CA VAL A 47 -1.70 14.76 -22.62
C VAL A 47 -1.12 15.29 -21.31
N LEU A 48 -1.97 15.81 -20.43
CA LEU A 48 -1.59 16.34 -19.11
C LEU A 48 -2.49 15.76 -18.00
N PRO A 49 -1.93 15.43 -16.82
CA PRO A 49 -2.70 14.98 -15.66
C PRO A 49 -3.46 16.13 -14.99
N VAL A 50 -4.70 15.85 -14.53
CA VAL A 50 -5.48 16.79 -13.71
C VAL A 50 -5.92 16.12 -12.42
N LEU A 51 -5.35 16.56 -11.30
CA LEU A 51 -5.57 15.94 -9.99
C LEU A 51 -7.04 16.00 -9.55
N ASN A 52 -7.56 14.85 -9.16
CA ASN A 52 -8.89 14.68 -8.60
C ASN A 52 -8.97 15.19 -7.16
N ARG A 53 -9.74 16.27 -6.92
CA ARG A 53 -9.93 16.86 -5.59
C ARG A 53 -10.44 15.86 -4.54
N ARG A 54 -11.29 14.90 -4.94
CA ARG A 54 -11.84 13.90 -4.01
C ARG A 54 -10.78 12.92 -3.51
N VAL A 55 -9.75 12.65 -4.30
CA VAL A 55 -8.61 11.81 -3.90
C VAL A 55 -7.84 12.47 -2.76
N VAL A 56 -7.60 13.77 -2.86
CA VAL A 56 -6.95 14.55 -1.78
C VAL A 56 -7.78 14.54 -0.50
N GLU A 57 -9.10 14.75 -0.61
CA GLU A 57 -10.00 14.67 0.55
C GLU A 57 -9.94 13.29 1.23
N PHE A 58 -9.94 12.22 0.45
CA PHE A 58 -9.84 10.85 0.97
C PHE A 58 -8.49 10.55 1.62
N ALA A 59 -7.39 11.08 1.06
CA ALA A 59 -6.07 11.00 1.66
C ALA A 59 -6.03 11.69 3.02
N ILE A 60 -6.55 12.92 3.12
CA ILE A 60 -6.62 13.69 4.37
C ILE A 60 -7.48 12.96 5.41
N LYS A 61 -8.68 12.48 5.03
CA LYS A 61 -9.55 11.69 5.93
C LYS A 61 -8.83 10.46 6.49
N THR A 62 -8.15 9.73 5.63
CA THR A 62 -7.40 8.52 6.02
C THR A 62 -6.26 8.88 6.96
N GLY A 63 -5.47 9.91 6.62
CA GLY A 63 -4.39 10.40 7.48
C GLY A 63 -4.87 10.82 8.87
N LEU A 64 -5.94 11.62 8.94
CA LEU A 64 -6.52 12.04 10.22
C LEU A 64 -7.00 10.84 11.05
N ALA A 65 -7.68 9.88 10.43
CA ALA A 65 -8.16 8.68 11.13
C ALA A 65 -7.04 7.76 11.62
N MET A 66 -5.87 7.84 10.99
CA MET A 66 -4.65 7.12 11.36
C MET A 66 -3.68 8.00 12.15
N ASN A 67 -4.18 9.10 12.73
CA ASN A 67 -3.44 10.04 13.58
C ASN A 67 -2.17 10.60 12.93
N CYS A 68 -2.12 10.70 11.60
CA CYS A 68 -0.99 11.26 10.86
C CYS A 68 -0.98 12.79 10.96
N ARG A 69 0.22 13.37 10.85
CA ARG A 69 0.37 14.77 10.49
C ARG A 69 0.05 14.93 9.01
N ILE A 70 -0.93 15.78 8.69
CA ILE A 70 -1.23 16.17 7.31
C ILE A 70 -0.24 17.25 6.89
N SER A 71 0.49 17.02 5.80
CA SER A 71 1.44 18.01 5.30
C SER A 71 0.70 19.18 4.63
N PRO A 72 1.00 20.44 4.98
CA PRO A 72 0.42 21.60 4.27
C PRO A 72 0.97 21.74 2.86
N TYR A 73 2.08 21.05 2.55
CA TYR A 73 2.75 21.07 1.25
C TYR A 73 3.21 19.65 0.89
N SER A 74 2.72 19.13 -0.22
CA SER A 74 3.13 17.83 -0.76
C SER A 74 3.35 17.91 -2.26
N ARG A 75 4.05 16.92 -2.84
CA ARG A 75 4.45 16.99 -4.25
C ARG A 75 4.39 15.61 -4.90
N PHE A 76 3.78 15.56 -6.09
CA PHE A 76 3.81 14.37 -6.93
C PHE A 76 5.18 14.21 -7.59
N ALA A 77 5.57 12.97 -7.83
CA ALA A 77 6.82 12.55 -8.45
C ALA A 77 6.55 11.43 -9.45
N ARG A 78 7.41 11.31 -10.46
CA ARG A 78 7.39 10.20 -11.40
C ARG A 78 8.27 9.07 -10.87
N LYS A 79 7.68 7.88 -10.70
CA LYS A 79 8.37 6.60 -10.45
C LYS A 79 8.54 5.89 -11.78
N ASN A 80 9.75 5.86 -12.32
CA ASN A 80 10.00 5.44 -13.71
C ASN A 80 10.35 3.95 -13.80
N TYR A 81 9.53 3.18 -14.51
CA TYR A 81 9.80 1.78 -14.84
C TYR A 81 8.98 1.36 -16.07
N PHE A 82 9.48 0.39 -16.83
CA PHE A 82 8.81 -0.09 -18.03
C PHE A 82 8.07 -1.38 -17.73
N TYR A 83 6.75 -1.37 -17.93
CA TYR A 83 5.93 -2.56 -17.85
C TYR A 83 4.68 -2.38 -18.74
N PRO A 84 4.15 -3.44 -19.40
CA PRO A 84 3.07 -3.30 -20.39
C PRO A 84 1.78 -2.66 -19.86
N ASP A 85 1.48 -2.81 -18.57
CA ASP A 85 0.29 -2.23 -17.95
C ASP A 85 0.47 -0.77 -17.46
N LEU A 86 1.67 -0.21 -17.65
CA LEU A 86 2.04 1.15 -17.27
C LEU A 86 2.33 1.98 -18.52
N PRO A 87 1.30 2.53 -19.18
CA PRO A 87 1.42 3.07 -20.54
C PRO A 87 2.31 4.31 -20.66
N LYS A 88 2.54 5.04 -19.55
CA LYS A 88 3.40 6.24 -19.54
C LYS A 88 4.89 5.93 -19.40
N GLY A 89 5.27 4.69 -19.06
CA GLY A 89 6.64 4.36 -18.64
C GLY A 89 7.05 4.94 -17.29
N TYR A 90 6.09 5.53 -16.57
CA TYR A 90 6.22 5.99 -15.20
C TYR A 90 4.85 5.99 -14.51
N GLN A 91 4.86 5.82 -13.20
CA GLN A 91 3.70 5.97 -12.31
C GLN A 91 3.81 7.33 -11.62
N ILE A 92 2.75 8.13 -11.63
CA ILE A 92 2.68 9.35 -10.82
C ILE A 92 2.29 8.93 -9.40
N SER A 93 3.20 9.16 -8.46
CA SER A 93 3.07 8.86 -7.03
C SER A 93 3.59 10.05 -6.22
N GLN A 94 3.85 9.90 -4.92
CA GLN A 94 4.61 10.88 -4.14
C GLN A 94 5.84 10.20 -3.57
N TYR A 95 6.97 10.91 -3.52
CA TYR A 95 8.23 10.38 -3.00
C TYR A 95 8.62 11.10 -1.72
N GLU A 96 9.45 12.14 -1.80
CA GLU A 96 10.00 12.82 -0.62
C GLU A 96 8.96 13.55 0.25
N LEU A 97 7.89 14.05 -0.37
CA LEU A 97 6.93 14.95 0.27
C LEU A 97 5.51 14.35 0.17
N PRO A 98 5.21 13.30 0.96
CA PRO A 98 3.89 12.68 0.99
C PRO A 98 2.85 13.59 1.68
N ILE A 99 1.57 13.33 1.43
CA ILE A 99 0.47 14.10 2.04
C ILE A 99 0.29 13.82 3.54
N CYS A 100 0.62 12.62 4.02
CA CYS A 100 0.52 12.26 5.43
C CYS A 100 1.81 11.62 5.93
N GLU A 101 2.21 11.98 7.15
CA GLU A 101 3.43 11.50 7.78
C GLU A 101 3.21 11.16 9.26
N GLN A 102 4.00 10.24 9.81
CA GLN A 102 4.17 10.05 11.25
C GLN A 102 2.85 9.84 12.01
N GLY A 103 2.04 8.87 11.55
CA GLY A 103 0.81 8.46 12.20
C GLY A 103 0.97 7.24 13.09
N HIS A 104 -0.16 6.72 13.58
CA HIS A 104 -0.21 5.45 14.29
C HIS A 104 -1.63 4.87 14.34
N VAL A 105 -1.70 3.54 14.46
CA VAL A 105 -2.93 2.79 14.75
C VAL A 105 -2.70 1.88 15.95
N ASP A 106 -3.63 1.92 16.89
CA ASP A 106 -3.63 1.03 18.05
C ASP A 106 -4.40 -0.26 17.71
N ILE A 107 -3.79 -1.41 18.01
CA ILE A 107 -4.38 -2.74 17.87
C ILE A 107 -4.38 -3.47 19.22
N VAL A 108 -5.25 -4.45 19.37
CA VAL A 108 -5.29 -5.34 20.55
C VAL A 108 -5.10 -6.76 20.09
N VAL A 109 -4.09 -7.45 20.61
CA VAL A 109 -3.82 -8.86 20.34
C VAL A 109 -3.66 -9.56 21.68
N ASP A 110 -4.47 -10.59 21.92
CA ASP A 110 -4.44 -11.37 23.16
C ASP A 110 -4.54 -10.52 24.44
N GLY A 111 -5.37 -9.48 24.39
CA GLY A 111 -5.58 -8.55 25.51
C GLY A 111 -4.49 -7.47 25.66
N VAL A 112 -3.41 -7.55 24.89
CA VAL A 112 -2.32 -6.57 24.92
C VAL A 112 -2.53 -5.49 23.87
N LYS A 113 -2.50 -4.23 24.30
CA LYS A 113 -2.51 -3.07 23.39
C LYS A 113 -1.13 -2.89 22.76
N ARG A 114 -1.10 -2.76 21.44
CA ARG A 114 0.09 -2.50 20.65
C ARG A 114 -0.17 -1.27 19.77
N ARG A 115 0.79 -0.35 19.71
CA ARG A 115 0.78 0.76 18.77
C ARG A 115 1.64 0.39 17.57
N VAL A 116 1.10 0.56 16.37
CA VAL A 116 1.82 0.40 15.10
C VAL A 116 1.97 1.77 14.46
N GLY A 117 3.20 2.25 14.30
CA GLY A 117 3.49 3.50 13.62
C GLY A 117 3.14 3.44 12.13
N ILE A 118 2.73 4.59 11.59
CA ILE A 118 2.52 4.80 10.17
C ILE A 118 3.59 5.78 9.71
N THR A 119 4.54 5.31 8.91
CA THR A 119 5.62 6.14 8.38
C THR A 119 5.03 7.24 7.50
N ARG A 120 4.16 6.82 6.55
CA ARG A 120 3.58 7.71 5.53
C ARG A 120 2.30 7.15 4.93
N ILE A 121 1.47 8.06 4.42
CA ILE A 121 0.40 7.75 3.47
C ILE A 121 0.55 8.70 2.28
N HIS A 122 0.54 8.15 1.08
CA HIS A 122 0.66 8.96 -0.13
C HIS A 122 -0.28 8.52 -1.24
N MET A 123 -0.55 9.46 -2.14
CA MET A 123 -1.43 9.27 -3.28
C MET A 123 -0.65 8.82 -4.50
N GLU A 124 -1.21 7.88 -5.24
CA GLU A 124 -0.67 7.45 -6.52
C GLU A 124 -1.77 6.93 -7.46
N GLU A 125 -1.40 6.70 -8.71
CA GLU A 125 -2.24 6.01 -9.68
C GLU A 125 -1.93 4.51 -9.74
N ASP A 126 -2.95 3.69 -9.95
CA ASP A 126 -2.76 2.27 -10.23
C ASP A 126 -2.32 2.02 -11.67
N ALA A 127 -1.66 0.87 -11.87
CA ALA A 127 -1.36 0.33 -13.19
C ALA A 127 -2.57 -0.44 -13.77
N GLY A 128 -2.47 -0.80 -15.05
CA GLY A 128 -3.43 -1.65 -15.74
C GLY A 128 -3.39 -3.09 -15.22
N LYS A 129 -4.01 -4.01 -15.97
CA LYS A 129 -4.03 -5.44 -15.68
C LYS A 129 -3.49 -6.22 -16.86
N ASN A 130 -2.54 -7.11 -16.60
CA ASN A 130 -2.09 -8.12 -17.55
C ASN A 130 -2.86 -9.43 -17.34
N ILE A 131 -3.28 -10.04 -18.44
CA ILE A 131 -3.84 -11.39 -18.49
C ILE A 131 -2.89 -12.22 -19.34
N HIS A 132 -2.23 -13.19 -18.71
CA HIS A 132 -1.26 -14.05 -19.40
C HIS A 132 -1.97 -15.24 -20.04
N GLU A 133 -1.78 -15.38 -21.33
CA GLU A 133 -2.13 -16.59 -22.07
C GLU A 133 -0.84 -17.38 -22.39
N ARG A 134 -0.93 -18.50 -23.11
CA ARG A 134 0.23 -19.38 -23.35
C ARG A 134 1.43 -18.65 -23.96
N ASP A 135 1.18 -17.84 -25.00
CA ASP A 135 2.23 -17.26 -25.84
C ASP A 135 2.21 -15.72 -25.87
N CYS A 136 1.27 -15.10 -25.17
CA CYS A 136 1.12 -13.64 -25.15
C CYS A 136 0.55 -13.14 -23.82
N SER A 137 0.57 -11.83 -23.65
CA SER A 137 -0.12 -11.16 -22.55
C SER A 137 -1.08 -10.13 -23.12
N LEU A 138 -2.32 -10.16 -22.66
CA LEU A 138 -3.36 -9.19 -23.02
C LEU A 138 -3.36 -8.08 -21.96
N VAL A 139 -3.41 -6.83 -22.41
CA VAL A 139 -3.36 -5.66 -21.53
C VAL A 139 -4.72 -4.97 -21.49
N ASP A 140 -5.28 -4.85 -20.30
CA ASP A 140 -6.47 -4.04 -20.02
C ASP A 140 -6.08 -2.81 -19.18
N LEU A 141 -6.24 -1.62 -19.77
CA LEU A 141 -5.90 -0.33 -19.17
C LEU A 141 -7.10 0.35 -18.47
N ASN A 142 -8.23 -0.35 -18.30
CA ASN A 142 -9.34 0.15 -17.51
C ASN A 142 -8.91 0.60 -16.11
N ARG A 143 -8.02 -0.18 -15.47
CA ARG A 143 -7.51 0.11 -14.12
C ARG A 143 -6.44 1.20 -14.06
N THR A 144 -5.76 1.49 -15.17
CA THR A 144 -4.71 2.51 -15.18
C THR A 144 -5.28 3.88 -14.81
N GLY A 145 -4.68 4.55 -13.83
CA GLY A 145 -5.18 5.83 -13.32
C GLY A 145 -6.24 5.73 -12.23
N VAL A 146 -6.64 4.53 -11.80
CA VAL A 146 -7.51 4.39 -10.63
C VAL A 146 -6.73 4.89 -9.39
N PRO A 147 -7.32 5.71 -8.50
CA PRO A 147 -6.56 6.29 -7.39
C PRO A 147 -6.25 5.26 -6.30
N LEU A 148 -5.03 5.32 -5.78
CA LEU A 148 -4.57 4.54 -4.64
C LEU A 148 -4.08 5.45 -3.51
N LEU A 149 -4.19 4.94 -2.29
CA LEU A 149 -3.34 5.35 -1.18
C LEU A 149 -2.36 4.22 -0.87
N GLU A 150 -1.07 4.51 -0.96
CA GLU A 150 -0.03 3.64 -0.41
C GLU A 150 0.25 4.04 1.04
N ILE A 151 -0.01 3.11 1.96
CA ILE A 151 0.10 3.23 3.41
C ILE A 151 1.26 2.35 3.85
N VAL A 152 2.30 2.97 4.40
CA VAL A 152 3.51 2.27 4.83
C VAL A 152 3.61 2.34 6.35
N THR A 153 3.75 1.18 6.98
CA THR A 153 3.92 1.09 8.44
C THR A 153 5.38 1.20 8.83
N GLU A 154 5.62 1.65 10.06
CA GLU A 154 6.88 1.39 10.73
C GLU A 154 7.07 -0.13 10.94
N PRO A 155 8.31 -0.62 11.11
CA PRO A 155 8.60 -2.01 11.41
C PRO A 155 8.30 -2.34 12.90
N ASP A 156 7.09 -2.05 13.36
CA ASP A 156 6.64 -2.15 14.76
C ASP A 156 5.93 -3.47 15.10
N ILE A 157 5.53 -4.21 14.07
CA ILE A 157 4.80 -5.47 14.19
C ILE A 157 5.80 -6.59 14.53
N ARG A 158 5.45 -7.42 15.51
CA ARG A 158 6.33 -8.48 16.06
C ARG A 158 5.78 -9.89 15.87
N SER A 159 4.55 -10.04 15.39
CA SER A 159 4.00 -11.36 15.08
C SER A 159 3.10 -11.35 13.84
N PRO A 160 2.96 -12.50 13.15
CA PRO A 160 2.00 -12.67 12.06
C PRO A 160 0.55 -12.33 12.46
N LYS A 161 0.18 -12.65 13.71
CA LYS A 161 -1.15 -12.36 14.26
C LYS A 161 -1.37 -10.86 14.46
N GLU A 162 -0.35 -10.13 14.91
CA GLU A 162 -0.38 -8.66 14.93
C GLU A 162 -0.55 -8.07 13.53
N ALA A 163 0.17 -8.58 12.52
CA ALA A 163 0.03 -8.14 11.14
C ALA A 163 -1.40 -8.31 10.60
N ALA A 164 -1.99 -9.51 10.78
CA ALA A 164 -3.36 -9.77 10.36
C ALA A 164 -4.38 -8.92 11.14
N THR A 165 -4.15 -8.67 12.42
CA THR A 165 -5.01 -7.81 13.26
C THR A 165 -4.94 -6.36 12.80
N PHE A 166 -3.74 -5.85 12.52
CA PHE A 166 -3.54 -4.51 11.95
C PHE A 166 -4.27 -4.37 10.62
N MET A 167 -4.12 -5.32 9.69
CA MET A 167 -4.80 -5.27 8.40
C MET A 167 -6.34 -5.26 8.53
N ARG A 168 -6.90 -6.05 9.44
CA ARG A 168 -8.35 -6.02 9.74
C ARG A 168 -8.79 -4.68 10.35
N LYS A 169 -7.96 -4.10 11.22
CA LYS A 169 -8.21 -2.80 11.84
C LYS A 169 -8.18 -1.69 10.79
N LEU A 170 -7.16 -1.67 9.94
CA LEU A 170 -7.02 -0.74 8.82
C LEU A 170 -8.22 -0.83 7.87
N ARG A 171 -8.60 -2.05 7.46
CA ARG A 171 -9.81 -2.25 6.64
C ARG A 171 -11.05 -1.68 7.30
N THR A 172 -11.22 -1.88 8.60
CA THR A 172 -12.35 -1.33 9.34
C THR A 172 -12.37 0.20 9.25
N ILE A 173 -11.23 0.86 9.50
CA ILE A 173 -11.09 2.32 9.40
C ILE A 173 -11.47 2.80 7.99
N LEU A 174 -10.85 2.21 6.94
CA LEU A 174 -11.07 2.63 5.56
C LEU A 174 -12.53 2.49 5.11
N ARG A 175 -13.20 1.40 5.51
CA ARG A 175 -14.62 1.19 5.22
C ARG A 175 -15.51 2.17 5.98
N TYR A 176 -15.14 2.50 7.22
CA TYR A 176 -15.90 3.42 8.06
C TYR A 176 -15.86 4.85 7.53
N LEU A 177 -14.74 5.23 6.91
CA LEU A 177 -14.59 6.51 6.21
C LEU A 177 -15.21 6.51 4.81
N GLU A 178 -15.69 5.35 4.35
CA GLU A 178 -16.21 5.13 3.00
C GLU A 178 -15.21 5.46 1.87
N VAL A 179 -13.91 5.42 2.17
CA VAL A 179 -12.86 5.75 1.19
C VAL A 179 -12.42 4.53 0.37
N CYS A 180 -12.52 3.31 0.92
CA CYS A 180 -12.17 2.04 0.28
C CYS A 180 -13.12 0.95 0.80
N ASP A 181 -13.51 -0.03 -0.03
CA ASP A 181 -14.36 -1.16 0.38
C ASP A 181 -13.56 -2.28 1.07
N GLY A 182 -12.23 -2.24 0.93
CA GLY A 182 -11.29 -3.12 1.61
C GLY A 182 -11.39 -4.57 1.15
N ASN A 183 -11.80 -4.82 -0.08
CA ASN A 183 -11.90 -6.16 -0.66
C ASN A 183 -10.57 -6.62 -1.26
N MET A 184 -9.86 -7.51 -0.57
CA MET A 184 -8.59 -8.06 -1.07
C MET A 184 -8.77 -9.00 -2.27
N GLU A 185 -9.89 -9.71 -2.36
CA GLU A 185 -10.15 -10.65 -3.47
C GLU A 185 -10.33 -9.91 -4.81
N GLN A 186 -10.97 -8.74 -4.76
CA GLN A 186 -11.11 -7.86 -5.92
C GLN A 186 -9.90 -6.95 -6.15
N GLY A 187 -8.88 -7.02 -5.28
CA GLY A 187 -7.65 -6.23 -5.40
C GLY A 187 -7.76 -4.76 -4.95
N SER A 188 -8.90 -4.36 -4.38
CA SER A 188 -9.10 -3.00 -3.84
C SER A 188 -8.25 -2.73 -2.58
N LEU A 189 -7.78 -3.79 -1.92
CA LEU A 189 -6.84 -3.69 -0.81
C LEU A 189 -5.73 -4.73 -1.04
N ARG A 190 -4.51 -4.27 -1.25
CA ARG A 190 -3.34 -5.12 -1.48
C ARG A 190 -2.33 -4.92 -0.37
N CYS A 191 -1.57 -5.96 -0.05
CA CYS A 191 -0.54 -5.90 0.98
C CYS A 191 0.69 -6.66 0.51
N ASP A 192 1.82 -5.96 0.55
CA ASP A 192 3.14 -6.55 0.52
C ASP A 192 3.70 -6.53 1.95
N ALA A 193 4.38 -7.59 2.35
CA ALA A 193 4.85 -7.77 3.72
C ALA A 193 6.38 -7.84 3.75
N ASN A 194 6.99 -6.92 4.49
CA ASN A 194 8.42 -6.90 4.74
C ASN A 194 8.70 -7.60 6.08
N VAL A 195 9.60 -8.59 6.10
CA VAL A 195 9.95 -9.32 7.31
C VAL A 195 11.45 -9.59 7.41
N SER A 196 11.97 -9.41 8.62
CA SER A 196 13.29 -9.87 9.04
C SER A 196 13.19 -10.52 10.41
N VAL A 197 14.18 -11.32 10.77
CA VAL A 197 14.34 -11.85 12.14
C VAL A 197 15.67 -11.38 12.72
N ARG A 198 15.70 -11.17 14.03
CA ARG A 198 16.91 -10.81 14.76
C ARG A 198 16.97 -11.54 16.10
N PRO A 199 18.17 -11.73 16.69
CA PRO A 199 18.27 -12.28 18.05
C PRO A 199 17.45 -11.46 19.03
N GLU A 200 16.75 -12.13 19.94
CA GLU A 200 15.92 -11.48 20.96
C GLU A 200 16.73 -10.47 21.78
N GLY A 201 16.22 -9.25 21.93
CA GLY A 201 16.90 -8.15 22.64
C GLY A 201 17.92 -7.36 21.80
N SER A 202 18.21 -7.78 20.57
CA SER A 202 19.04 -6.98 19.66
C SER A 202 18.31 -5.71 19.20
N THR A 203 19.05 -4.61 19.04
CA THR A 203 18.53 -3.38 18.44
C THR A 203 18.78 -3.31 16.93
N GLU A 204 19.68 -4.13 16.40
CA GLU A 204 20.02 -4.15 14.98
C GLU A 204 18.94 -4.86 14.16
N PHE A 205 18.59 -4.30 13.00
CA PHE A 205 17.66 -4.94 12.08
C PHE A 205 18.35 -6.06 11.30
N GLY A 206 17.63 -7.18 11.11
CA GLY A 206 18.09 -8.28 10.28
C GLY A 206 17.92 -7.99 8.78
N THR A 207 18.42 -8.89 7.94
CA THR A 207 18.23 -8.78 6.49
C THR A 207 16.75 -8.92 6.11
N LYS A 208 16.24 -7.93 5.38
CA LYS A 208 14.83 -7.85 4.97
C LYS A 208 14.51 -8.82 3.82
N THR A 209 13.39 -9.52 3.93
CA THR A 209 12.73 -10.21 2.82
C THR A 209 11.36 -9.58 2.60
N GLU A 210 11.04 -9.30 1.35
CA GLU A 210 9.74 -8.77 0.94
C GLU A 210 8.89 -9.90 0.37
N ILE A 211 7.66 -10.07 0.84
CA ILE A 211 6.71 -11.06 0.36
C ILE A 211 5.59 -10.33 -0.39
N LYS A 212 5.43 -10.64 -1.69
CA LYS A 212 4.40 -10.04 -2.54
C LYS A 212 3.26 -11.01 -2.85
N ASN A 213 2.20 -10.44 -3.43
CA ASN A 213 1.02 -11.16 -3.94
C ASN A 213 0.22 -11.88 -2.84
N ILE A 214 -0.03 -11.17 -1.73
CA ILE A 214 -0.81 -11.70 -0.61
C ILE A 214 -2.25 -11.20 -0.68
N ASN A 215 -3.15 -12.08 -1.12
CA ASN A 215 -4.53 -11.70 -1.47
C ASN A 215 -5.57 -11.92 -0.35
N SER A 216 -5.16 -12.24 0.89
CA SER A 216 -6.08 -12.30 2.03
C SER A 216 -5.38 -12.07 3.37
N PHE A 217 -6.12 -11.62 4.39
CA PHE A 217 -5.58 -11.45 5.75
C PHE A 217 -5.03 -12.75 6.34
N ARG A 218 -5.68 -13.88 6.03
CA ARG A 218 -5.22 -15.21 6.45
C ARG A 218 -3.90 -15.58 5.77
N PHE A 219 -3.72 -15.17 4.51
CA PHE A 219 -2.47 -15.41 3.79
C PHE A 219 -1.35 -14.51 4.26
N VAL A 220 -1.63 -13.28 4.73
CA VAL A 220 -0.61 -12.44 5.39
C VAL A 220 -0.04 -13.16 6.60
N GLU A 221 -0.91 -13.69 7.46
CA GLU A 221 -0.50 -14.44 8.64
C GLU A 221 0.32 -15.69 8.27
N LYS A 222 -0.19 -16.54 7.38
CA LYS A 222 0.51 -17.76 6.96
C LYS A 222 1.84 -17.51 6.25
N ALA A 223 1.90 -16.50 5.38
CA ALA A 223 3.12 -16.16 4.65
C ALA A 223 4.22 -15.69 5.60
N LEU A 224 3.87 -14.83 6.56
CA LEU A 224 4.79 -14.37 7.60
C LEU A 224 5.22 -15.53 8.51
N GLU A 225 4.31 -16.39 8.94
CA GLU A 225 4.65 -17.58 9.74
C GLU A 225 5.67 -18.48 9.04
N TYR A 226 5.46 -18.75 7.75
CA TYR A 226 6.37 -19.55 6.94
C TYR A 226 7.74 -18.87 6.80
N GLU A 227 7.75 -17.58 6.46
CA GLU A 227 8.97 -16.84 6.17
C GLU A 227 9.84 -16.65 7.43
N ILE A 228 9.23 -16.37 8.58
CA ILE A 228 9.94 -16.30 9.87
C ILE A 228 10.62 -17.64 10.18
N LYS A 229 9.90 -18.76 10.03
CA LYS A 229 10.46 -20.10 10.25
C LYS A 229 11.61 -20.40 9.29
N ARG A 230 11.47 -20.02 8.01
CA ARG A 230 12.53 -20.16 7.01
C ARG A 230 13.78 -19.39 7.42
N GLN A 231 13.65 -18.10 7.73
CA GLN A 231 14.81 -17.26 8.08
C GLN A 231 15.50 -17.77 9.35
N ILE A 232 14.75 -18.13 10.39
CA ILE A 232 15.30 -18.72 11.62
C ILE A 232 16.07 -20.00 11.31
N LYS A 233 15.51 -20.89 10.48
CA LYS A 233 16.17 -22.14 10.09
C LYS A 233 17.52 -21.86 9.42
N VAL A 234 17.54 -20.99 8.41
CA VAL A 234 18.77 -20.61 7.68
C VAL A 234 19.84 -20.09 8.65
N LEU A 235 19.48 -19.17 9.55
CA LEU A 235 20.41 -18.60 10.52
C LEU A 235 20.87 -19.63 11.56
N SER A 236 19.98 -20.52 12.01
CA SER A 236 20.31 -21.57 12.98
C SER A 236 21.26 -22.63 12.42
N GLU A 237 21.27 -22.82 11.10
CA GLU A 237 22.17 -23.73 10.38
C GLU A 237 23.51 -23.06 10.02
N GLY A 238 23.74 -21.81 10.46
CA GLY A 238 24.96 -21.03 10.17
C GLY A 238 24.97 -20.37 8.80
N GLY A 239 23.84 -20.39 8.08
CA GLY A 239 23.66 -19.69 6.81
C GLY A 239 23.36 -18.20 6.98
N THR A 240 23.22 -17.51 5.85
CA THR A 240 22.88 -16.09 5.80
C THR A 240 21.59 -15.87 5.02
N VAL A 241 20.73 -14.99 5.54
CA VAL A 241 19.52 -14.56 4.82
C VAL A 241 19.95 -13.51 3.79
N VAL A 242 19.60 -13.75 2.53
CA VAL A 242 19.79 -12.79 1.43
C VAL A 242 18.59 -11.86 1.33
N GLN A 243 18.83 -10.61 0.93
CA GLN A 243 17.76 -9.67 0.63
C GLN A 243 17.16 -10.02 -0.73
N GLU A 244 15.88 -10.37 -0.74
CA GLU A 244 15.17 -10.78 -1.95
C GLU A 244 13.67 -10.51 -1.81
N THR A 245 12.99 -10.44 -2.96
CA THR A 245 11.53 -10.46 -3.04
C THR A 245 11.06 -11.88 -3.33
N ARG A 246 10.10 -12.35 -2.54
CA ARG A 246 9.52 -13.70 -2.62
C ARG A 246 8.02 -13.60 -2.90
N LEU A 247 7.46 -14.63 -3.51
CA LEU A 247 6.03 -14.77 -3.75
C LEU A 247 5.43 -15.82 -2.82
N TRP A 248 4.18 -15.61 -2.43
CA TRP A 248 3.40 -16.57 -1.66
C TRP A 248 2.64 -17.53 -2.59
N ASP A 249 2.87 -18.84 -2.45
CA ASP A 249 2.07 -19.91 -3.07
C ASP A 249 1.00 -20.35 -2.06
N SER A 250 -0.26 -19.94 -2.28
CA SER A 250 -1.36 -20.24 -1.36
C SER A 250 -1.78 -21.71 -1.36
N GLU A 251 -1.52 -22.45 -2.44
CA GLU A 251 -1.87 -23.88 -2.54
C GLU A 251 -0.88 -24.73 -1.75
N LYS A 252 0.42 -24.43 -1.90
CA LYS A 252 1.49 -25.15 -1.19
C LYS A 252 1.77 -24.62 0.20
N GLY A 253 1.35 -23.39 0.49
CA GLY A 253 1.61 -22.73 1.78
C GLY A 253 3.09 -22.39 2.00
N VAL A 254 3.80 -22.00 0.94
CA VAL A 254 5.24 -21.69 0.98
C VAL A 254 5.56 -20.37 0.30
N THR A 255 6.65 -19.71 0.71
CA THR A 255 7.26 -18.62 -0.05
C THR A 255 8.32 -19.16 -1.00
N PHE A 256 8.43 -18.61 -2.20
CA PHE A 256 9.47 -18.94 -3.17
C PHE A 256 10.11 -17.68 -3.73
N SER A 257 11.41 -17.77 -4.06
CA SER A 257 12.18 -16.65 -4.62
C SER A 257 11.70 -16.34 -6.03
N MET A 258 11.53 -15.06 -6.36
CA MET A 258 11.45 -14.66 -7.77
C MET A 258 12.81 -14.84 -8.43
N ARG A 259 12.86 -15.22 -9.72
CA ARG A 259 14.13 -15.41 -10.46
C ARG A 259 15.06 -14.23 -10.17
N SER A 260 16.29 -14.54 -9.76
CA SER A 260 17.34 -13.59 -9.37
C SER A 260 17.80 -12.72 -10.55
N LYS A 261 17.00 -11.72 -10.97
CA LYS A 261 17.40 -10.74 -12.00
C LYS A 261 16.46 -9.55 -12.18
N GLU A 262 15.80 -9.09 -11.13
CA GLU A 262 15.37 -7.70 -11.05
C GLU A 262 16.18 -7.09 -9.91
N GLU A 263 17.32 -6.47 -10.26
CA GLU A 263 18.03 -5.59 -9.32
C GLU A 263 17.05 -4.52 -8.83
N ALA A 264 17.25 -3.98 -7.63
CA ALA A 264 16.46 -2.84 -7.16
C ALA A 264 16.62 -1.70 -8.20
N HIS A 265 15.64 -1.58 -9.10
CA HIS A 265 15.76 -0.70 -10.24
C HIS A 265 15.79 0.74 -9.71
N ASP A 266 16.76 1.51 -10.19
CA ASP A 266 16.74 2.95 -9.99
C ASP A 266 15.50 3.51 -10.68
N TYR A 267 14.45 3.75 -9.89
CA TYR A 267 13.19 4.33 -10.33
C TYR A 267 13.33 5.77 -10.81
N ARG A 268 14.53 6.37 -10.69
CA ARG A 268 14.88 7.72 -11.17
C ARG A 268 13.82 8.73 -10.74
N TYR A 269 13.46 8.72 -9.46
CA TYR A 269 12.42 9.61 -8.95
C TYR A 269 12.77 11.08 -9.23
N PHE A 270 11.82 11.82 -9.78
CA PHE A 270 11.90 13.27 -9.88
C PHE A 270 10.51 13.89 -9.80
N PRO A 271 10.39 15.18 -9.42
CA PRO A 271 9.10 15.86 -9.31
C PRO A 271 8.32 15.81 -10.62
N GLU A 272 7.00 15.57 -10.55
CA GLU A 272 6.11 15.59 -11.71
C GLU A 272 5.97 17.04 -12.22
N PRO A 273 6.58 17.41 -13.37
CA PRO A 273 6.55 18.79 -13.85
C PRO A 273 5.18 19.26 -14.33
N ASP A 274 4.28 18.34 -14.70
CA ASP A 274 2.95 18.68 -15.21
C ASP A 274 1.94 18.96 -14.08
N LEU A 275 2.32 18.73 -12.82
CA LEU A 275 1.53 19.04 -11.63
C LEU A 275 2.26 20.03 -10.73
N VAL A 276 1.60 21.12 -10.40
CA VAL A 276 2.07 22.03 -9.36
C VAL A 276 2.08 21.33 -7.99
N PRO A 277 2.90 21.77 -7.04
CA PRO A 277 2.84 21.27 -5.67
C PRO A 277 1.43 21.41 -5.08
N LEU A 278 1.03 20.42 -4.30
CA LEU A 278 -0.25 20.41 -3.62
C LEU A 278 -0.12 21.15 -2.30
N VAL A 279 -0.77 22.31 -2.21
CA VAL A 279 -0.92 23.09 -0.98
C VAL A 279 -2.28 22.76 -0.35
N VAL A 280 -2.26 22.35 0.91
CA VAL A 280 -3.47 22.04 1.67
C VAL A 280 -3.60 23.05 2.81
N GLU A 281 -4.58 23.93 2.68
CA GLU A 281 -4.88 24.93 3.71
C GLU A 281 -5.41 24.28 4.99
N LYS A 282 -5.06 24.87 6.12
CA LYS A 282 -5.46 24.38 7.44
C LYS A 282 -6.98 24.35 7.59
N GLU A 283 -7.65 25.35 7.03
CA GLU A 283 -9.10 25.51 7.02
C GLU A 283 -9.79 24.31 6.38
N TRP A 284 -9.22 23.80 5.27
CA TRP A 284 -9.75 22.63 4.58
C TRP A 284 -9.53 21.34 5.39
N ILE A 285 -8.39 21.21 6.08
CA ILE A 285 -8.14 20.08 7.00
C ILE A 285 -9.14 20.11 8.16
N ASP A 286 -9.38 21.30 8.73
CA ASP A 286 -10.32 21.47 9.85
C ASP A 286 -11.77 21.22 9.42
N GLU A 287 -12.16 21.61 8.21
CA GLU A 287 -13.46 21.28 7.61
C GLU A 287 -13.62 19.76 7.48
N ILE A 288 -12.63 19.08 6.89
CA ILE A 288 -12.65 17.63 6.75
C ILE A 288 -12.74 16.95 8.11
N ARG A 289 -11.94 17.38 9.09
CA ARG A 289 -11.96 16.82 10.46
C ARG A 289 -13.34 16.95 11.11
N LYS A 290 -14.01 18.10 10.95
CA LYS A 290 -15.37 18.32 11.48
C LYS A 290 -16.43 17.45 10.79
N ALA A 291 -16.24 17.16 9.51
CA ALA A 291 -17.14 16.31 8.73
C ALA A 291 -16.87 14.81 8.89
N MET A 292 -15.80 14.41 9.58
CA MET A 292 -15.49 13.00 9.80
C MET A 292 -16.50 12.35 10.76
N PRO A 293 -16.92 11.10 10.48
CA PRO A 293 -17.71 10.34 11.43
C PRO A 293 -16.88 9.99 12.67
N GLU A 294 -17.55 9.74 13.79
CA GLU A 294 -16.95 9.11 14.97
C GLU A 294 -16.22 7.82 14.56
N LEU A 295 -14.94 7.69 14.91
CA LEU A 295 -14.12 6.57 14.48
C LEU A 295 -14.46 5.28 15.25
N PRO A 296 -14.10 4.09 14.71
CA PRO A 296 -14.44 2.81 15.36
C PRO A 296 -14.00 2.69 16.83
N ASP A 297 -12.83 3.21 17.20
CA ASP A 297 -12.35 3.14 18.60
C ASP A 297 -13.07 4.09 19.53
N GLU A 298 -13.42 5.28 19.05
CA GLU A 298 -14.19 6.26 19.82
C GLU A 298 -15.59 5.71 20.09
N LYS A 299 -16.21 5.14 19.06
CA LYS A 299 -17.51 4.49 19.17
C LYS A 299 -17.49 3.29 20.11
N PHE A 300 -16.43 2.48 20.06
CA PHE A 300 -16.26 1.36 21.00
C PHE A 300 -16.14 1.85 22.45
N LYS A 301 -15.30 2.85 22.72
CA LYS A 301 -15.16 3.49 24.04
C LYS A 301 -16.46 4.13 24.56
N ARG A 302 -17.32 4.61 23.67
CA ARG A 302 -18.61 5.20 24.07
C ARG A 302 -19.65 4.16 24.47
N TYR A 303 -19.55 2.93 23.94
CA TYR A 303 -20.50 1.84 24.21
C TYR A 303 -20.03 0.83 25.27
N THR A 304 -18.82 0.99 25.79
CA THR A 304 -18.22 0.12 26.81
C THR A 304 -17.81 0.94 28.03
#